data_AF-A0A6C2CKA8-F1
#
_entry.id   AF-A0A6C2CKA8-F1
#
_cell.length_a   1.000
_cell.length_b   1.000
_cell.length_c   1.000
_cell.angle_alpha   90.00
_cell.angle_beta   90.00
_cell.angle_gamma   90.00
#
_symmetry.space_group_name_H-M   'P 1'
#
loop_
_entity.id
_entity.type
_entity.pdbx_description
1 polymer ?
#
loop_
_entity_poly.entity_id
_entity_poly.type
_entity_poly.pdbx_seq_one_letter_code
_entity_poly.pdbx_strand_id
1 'polypeptide(L)' 'MEQEARELDTEARQTLRQQKATLLLEAFKAWLLQCRRKIPSASSSAKAIDYTLKRWAALIHYPNDGL' A
#
# COMPACT_ATOMS: atom_id res chain seq x y z
N MET A 1 -7.12 30.42 -15.39
CA MET A 1 -6.15 29.99 -16.42
C MET A 1 -4.83 29.54 -15.81
N GLU A 2 -4.16 30.32 -14.95
CA GLU A 2 -2.85 29.92 -14.38
C GLU A 2 -2.92 29.01 -13.13
N GLN A 3 -4.02 29.02 -12.38
CA GLN A 3 -4.22 28.15 -11.20
C GLN A 3 -4.46 26.68 -11.61
N GLU A 4 -5.28 26.46 -12.64
CA GLU A 4 -5.68 25.14 -13.11
C GLU A 4 -4.47 24.30 -13.60
N ALA A 5 -3.51 24.93 -14.28
CA ALA A 5 -2.28 24.27 -14.71
C ALA A 5 -1.39 23.79 -13.53
N ARG A 6 -1.46 24.50 -12.40
CA ARG A 6 -0.67 24.21 -11.19
C ARG A 6 -1.31 23.11 -10.35
N GLU A 7 -2.63 23.00 -10.38
CA GLU A 7 -3.40 21.91 -9.80
C GLU A 7 -3.19 20.61 -10.59
N LEU A 8 -3.27 20.66 -11.92
CA LEU A 8 -2.94 19.54 -12.81
C LEU A 8 -1.52 18.99 -12.58
N ASP A 9 -0.52 19.86 -12.39
CA ASP A 9 0.86 19.45 -12.09
C ASP A 9 1.01 18.86 -10.66
N THR A 10 0.11 19.20 -9.74
CA THR A 10 0.10 18.66 -8.38
C THR A 10 -0.58 17.29 -8.34
N GLU A 11 -1.72 17.15 -9.02
CA GLU A 11 -2.46 15.90 -9.18
C GLU A 11 -1.66 14.87 -10.00
N ALA A 12 -0.98 15.28 -11.07
CA ALA A 12 -0.09 14.41 -11.84
C ALA A 12 1.07 13.89 -10.98
N ARG A 13 1.66 14.76 -10.14
CA ARG A 13 2.73 14.37 -9.20
C ARG A 13 2.21 13.46 -8.09
N GLN A 14 1.02 13.71 -7.56
CA GLN A 14 0.38 12.82 -6.58
C GLN A 14 0.09 11.45 -7.20
N THR A 15 -0.49 11.43 -8.40
CA THR A 15 -0.80 10.20 -9.15
C THR A 15 0.46 9.38 -9.43
N LEU A 16 1.57 10.01 -9.79
CA LEU A 16 2.85 9.32 -10.00
C LEU A 16 3.41 8.73 -8.68
N ARG A 17 3.28 9.46 -7.56
CA ARG A 17 3.66 8.93 -6.24
C ARG A 17 2.76 7.77 -5.83
N GLN A 18 1.45 7.88 -6.05
CA GLN A 18 0.49 6.84 -5.76
C GLN A 18 0.79 5.58 -6.59
N GLN A 19 1.04 5.70 -7.89
CA GLN A 19 1.41 4.55 -8.72
C GLN A 19 2.68 3.86 -8.23
N LYS A 20 3.73 4.63 -7.89
CA LYS A 20 4.96 4.07 -7.31
C LYS A 20 4.72 3.42 -5.94
N ALA A 21 3.90 4.05 -5.09
CA ALA A 21 3.54 3.51 -3.78
C ALA A 21 2.73 2.22 -3.93
N THR A 22 1.76 2.18 -4.85
CA THR A 22 0.94 1.00 -5.17
C THR A 22 1.82 -0.16 -5.62
N LEU A 23 2.77 0.06 -6.54
CA LEU A 23 3.71 -0.98 -6.98
C LEU A 23 4.55 -1.54 -5.81
N LEU A 24 5.04 -0.66 -4.92
CA LEU A 24 5.80 -1.07 -3.73
C LEU A 24 4.92 -1.83 -2.73
N LEU A 25 3.69 -1.37 -2.51
CA LEU A 25 2.70 -1.99 -1.64
C LEU A 25 2.31 -3.37 -2.18
N GLU A 26 2.06 -3.51 -3.47
CA GLU A 26 1.79 -4.81 -4.11
C GLU A 26 2.96 -5.78 -3.95
N ALA A 27 4.19 -5.32 -4.17
CA ALA A 27 5.39 -6.13 -3.94
C ALA A 27 5.50 -6.55 -2.46
N PHE A 28 5.19 -5.65 -1.52
CA PHE A 28 5.19 -5.94 -0.10
C PHE A 28 4.11 -6.95 0.29
N LYS A 29 2.90 -6.86 -0.28
CA LYS A 29 1.82 -7.83 -0.09
C LYS A 29 2.21 -9.22 -0.61
N ALA A 30 2.82 -9.28 -1.79
CA ALA A 30 3.32 -10.53 -2.36
C ALA A 30 4.39 -11.17 -1.47
N TRP A 31 5.30 -10.34 -0.93
CA TRP A 31 6.31 -10.80 0.02
C TRP A 31 5.69 -11.34 1.33
N LEU A 32 4.68 -10.66 1.89
CA LEU A 32 3.95 -11.14 3.06
C LEU A 32 3.27 -12.50 2.82
N LEU A 33 2.65 -12.69 1.65
CA LEU A 33 2.04 -13.97 1.27
C LEU A 33 3.07 -15.09 1.12
N GLN A 34 4.24 -14.81 0.55
CA GLN A 34 5.37 -15.75 0.49
C GLN A 34 5.88 -16.10 1.88
N CYS A 35 6.02 -15.10 2.75
CA CYS A 35 6.47 -15.27 4.14
C CYS A 35 5.47 -16.13 4.93
N ARG A 36 4.16 -15.93 4.72
CA ARG A 36 3.09 -16.74 5.34
C ARG A 36 3.15 -18.22 4.99
N ARG A 37 3.59 -18.56 3.78
CA ARG A 37 3.78 -19.95 3.32
C ARG A 37 5.02 -20.61 3.92
N LYS A 38 6.07 -19.83 4.17
CA LYS A 38 7.32 -20.33 4.76
C LYS A 38 7.26 -20.50 6.28
N ILE A 39 6.40 -19.74 6.95
CA ILE A 39 6.28 -19.75 8.41
C ILE A 39 5.20 -20.76 8.84
N PRO A 40 5.48 -21.64 9.83
CA PRO A 40 4.47 -22.55 10.38
C PRO A 40 3.33 -21.76 11.03
N SER A 41 2.10 -22.24 10.82
CA SER A 41 0.86 -21.56 11.25
C SER A 41 0.75 -21.30 12.77
N ALA A 42 1.48 -22.07 13.58
CA ALA A 42 1.52 -21.92 15.04
C ALA A 42 2.35 -20.71 15.51
N SER A 43 3.17 -20.10 14.65
CA SER A 43 4.04 -18.99 15.05
C SER A 43 3.29 -17.66 15.16
N SER A 44 3.65 -16.85 16.16
CA SER A 44 3.15 -15.48 16.34
C SER A 44 3.32 -14.61 15.09
N SER A 45 4.41 -14.82 14.34
CA SER A 45 4.67 -14.14 13.06
C SER A 45 3.63 -14.47 11.99
N ALA A 46 3.12 -15.71 11.93
CA ALA A 46 2.06 -16.07 10.99
C ALA A 46 0.75 -15.34 11.30
N LYS A 47 0.40 -15.20 12.59
CA LYS A 47 -0.76 -14.40 13.04
C LYS A 47 -0.60 -12.92 12.74
N ALA A 48 0.60 -12.36 12.93
CA ALA A 48 0.88 -10.96 12.61
C ALA A 48 0.75 -10.69 11.11
N ILE A 49 1.27 -11.58 10.25
CA ILE A 49 1.11 -11.47 8.80
C ILE A 49 -0.37 -11.57 8.40
N ASP A 50 -1.11 -12.51 8.97
CA ASP A 50 -2.55 -12.68 8.71
C ASP A 50 -3.34 -11.42 9.09
N TYR A 51 -3.05 -10.85 10.27
CA TYR A 51 -3.66 -9.60 10.74
C TYR A 51 -3.34 -8.42 9.82
N THR A 52 -2.08 -8.27 9.41
CA THR A 52 -1.66 -7.23 8.46
C THR A 52 -2.36 -7.38 7.10
N LEU A 53 -2.47 -8.61 6.57
CA LEU A 53 -3.19 -8.88 5.33
C LEU A 53 -4.68 -8.59 5.45
N LYS A 54 -5.30 -8.89 6.60
CA LYS A 54 -6.70 -8.54 6.91
C LYS A 54 -6.94 -7.03 6.89
N ARG A 55 -5.97 -6.24 7.35
CA ARG A 55 -6.05 -4.77 7.40
C ARG A 55 -5.41 -4.08 6.19
N TRP A 56 -4.98 -4.85 5.20
CA TRP A 56 -4.29 -4.35 4.01
C TRP A 56 -5.05 -3.26 3.28
N ALA A 57 -6.37 -3.44 3.09
CA ALA A 57 -7.22 -2.47 2.41
C ALA A 57 -7.19 -1.09 3.07
N ALA A 58 -7.16 -1.03 4.42
CA ALA A 58 -7.05 0.23 5.16
C ALA A 58 -5.62 0.82 5.09
N LEU A 59 -4.60 -0.04 5.05
CA LEU A 59 -3.20 0.35 4.96
C LEU A 59 -2.85 1.00 3.62
N ILE A 60 -3.45 0.51 2.53
CA ILE A 60 -3.28 1.09 1.18
C ILE A 60 -4.25 2.24 0.90
N HIS A 61 -5.37 2.35 1.65
CA HIS A 61 -6.25 3.51 1.58
C HIS A 61 -5.67 4.72 2.31
N TYR A 62 -5.00 4.53 3.45
CA TYR A 62 -4.44 5.62 4.24
C TYR A 62 -3.56 6.63 3.46
N PRO A 63 -2.73 6.23 2.48
CA PRO A 63 -2.00 7.21 1.66
C PRO A 63 -2.85 7.95 0.61
N ASN A 64 -4.05 7.47 0.28
CA ASN A 64 -4.98 8.11 -0.66
C ASN A 64 -6.08 8.90 0.05
N ASP A 65 -6.48 8.49 1.24
CA ASP A 65 -7.56 9.07 2.04
C ASP A 65 -7.09 10.29 2.83
N GLY A 66 -6.29 11.15 2.18
CA GLY A 66 -5.73 12.35 2.80
C GLY A 66 -6.77 13.10 3.63
N LEU A 67 -6.47 13.23 4.92
CA LEU A 67 -6.90 14.38 5.70
C LEU A 67 -6.06 15.59 5.28
#